data_AF-A0A930QJT0-F1
#
_entry.id   AF-A0A930QJT0-F1
#
_cell.length_a   1.000
_cell.length_b   1.000
_cell.length_c   1.000
_cell.angle_alpha   90.00
_cell.angle_beta   90.00
_cell.angle_gamma   90.00
#
_symmetry.space_group_name_H-M   'P 1'
#
loop_
_entity.id
_entity.type
_entity.pdbx_description
1 polymer ?
#
loop_
_entity_poly.entity_id
_entity_poly.type
_entity_poly.pdbx_seq_one_letter_code
_entity_poly.pdbx_strand_id
1 'polypeptide(L)'
;DIYQAGCPLYHVERIVQETQRPFDDGAHILYVNGANRDDTPLGRLMQDFFCERPEQMNYAELAKRADYFKAEAEGVNAMCELMEKFGEKKMEEGRAEGRIESARRTATALLALGKLTLSQIAEATELSQEEVKRLAGTLGA
;
A
#
# COMPACT_ATOMS: atom_id res chain seq x y z
N ASP A 1 5.06 -6.81 -15.36
CA ASP A 1 5.61 -8.17 -15.43
C ASP A 1 6.66 -8.37 -14.34
N ILE A 2 6.35 -9.15 -13.30
CA ILE A 2 7.25 -9.36 -12.15
C ILE A 2 8.47 -10.21 -12.54
N TYR A 3 8.27 -11.22 -13.39
CA TYR A 3 9.33 -12.13 -13.82
C TYR A 3 10.08 -11.66 -15.07
N GLN A 4 9.62 -10.56 -15.70
CA GLN A 4 10.21 -9.95 -16.90
C GLN A 4 10.44 -10.92 -18.08
N ALA A 5 9.66 -12.01 -18.12
CA ALA A 5 9.79 -13.05 -19.15
C ALA A 5 8.76 -12.88 -20.28
N GLY A 6 7.91 -11.85 -20.22
CA GLY A 6 6.95 -11.52 -21.28
C GLY A 6 5.75 -12.46 -21.37
N CYS A 7 5.62 -13.44 -20.47
CA CYS A 7 4.47 -14.33 -20.50
C CYS A 7 3.21 -13.60 -19.97
N PRO A 8 2.03 -13.88 -20.55
CA PRO A 8 0.77 -13.32 -20.08
C PRO A 8 0.29 -13.96 -18.77
N LEU A 9 0.69 -15.22 -18.52
CA LEU A 9 0.31 -16.02 -17.35
C LEU A 9 1.50 -16.89 -16.94
N TYR A 10 1.73 -16.99 -15.64
CA TYR A 10 2.77 -17.82 -15.04
C TYR A 10 2.13 -18.82 -14.08
N HIS A 11 2.45 -20.11 -14.25
CA HIS A 11 2.08 -21.17 -13.32
C HIS A 11 3.24 -21.35 -12.34
N VAL A 12 2.94 -21.23 -11.06
CA VAL A 12 3.92 -21.36 -9.98
C VAL A 12 3.46 -22.48 -9.05
N GLU A 13 4.32 -23.47 -8.88
CA GLU A 13 4.08 -24.63 -8.02
C GLU A 13 4.98 -24.59 -6.79
N ARG A 14 4.46 -25.09 -5.67
CA ARG A 14 5.24 -25.24 -4.43
C ARG A 14 6.07 -26.53 -4.52
N ILE A 15 7.31 -26.45 -4.05
CA ILE A 15 8.21 -27.60 -3.95
C ILE A 15 8.64 -27.81 -2.50
N VAL A 16 8.81 -29.08 -2.12
CA VAL A 16 9.46 -29.47 -0.87
C VAL A 16 10.97 -29.36 -1.07
N GLN A 17 11.63 -28.45 -0.35
CA GLN A 17 13.03 -28.08 -0.60
C GLN A 17 14.01 -29.24 -0.44
N GLU A 18 13.79 -30.12 0.53
CA GLU A 18 14.67 -31.25 0.83
C GLU A 18 14.60 -32.33 -0.25
N THR A 19 13.44 -32.51 -0.85
CA THR A 19 13.20 -33.59 -1.84
C THR A 19 13.21 -33.09 -3.28
N GLN A 20 13.14 -31.77 -3.48
CA GLN A 20 12.96 -31.12 -4.79
C GLN A 20 11.76 -31.69 -5.56
N ARG A 21 10.74 -32.16 -4.84
CA ARG A 21 9.48 -32.68 -5.40
C ARG A 21 8.36 -31.67 -5.21
N PRO A 22 7.35 -31.68 -6.10
CA PRO A 22 6.12 -30.93 -5.88
C PRO A 22 5.51 -31.23 -4.51
N PHE A 23 4.96 -30.20 -3.87
CA PHE A 23 4.23 -30.37 -2.62
C PHE A 23 2.86 -31.04 -2.84
N ASP A 24 2.27 -30.88 -4.03
CA ASP A 24 1.02 -31.52 -4.48
C ASP A 24 -0.13 -31.43 -3.45
N ASP A 25 -0.31 -30.26 -2.84
CA ASP A 25 -1.41 -29.96 -1.91
C ASP A 25 -2.74 -29.61 -2.61
N GLY A 26 -2.76 -29.65 -3.95
CA GLY A 26 -3.89 -29.26 -4.78
C GLY A 26 -4.10 -27.74 -4.90
N ALA A 27 -3.21 -26.93 -4.31
CA ALA A 27 -3.26 -25.47 -4.45
C ALA A 27 -2.28 -25.01 -5.54
N HIS A 28 -2.81 -24.40 -6.60
CA HIS A 28 -2.02 -23.86 -7.69
C HIS A 28 -1.96 -22.34 -7.63
N ILE A 29 -0.78 -21.77 -7.91
CA ILE A 29 -0.58 -20.31 -7.89
C ILE A 29 -0.44 -19.81 -9.32
N LEU A 30 -1.36 -18.95 -9.73
CA LEU A 30 -1.34 -18.30 -11.04
C LEU A 30 -0.96 -16.82 -10.88
N TYR A 31 0.16 -16.44 -11.50
CA TYR A 31 0.55 -15.05 -11.62
C TYR A 31 0.15 -14.52 -13.00
N VAL A 32 -0.78 -13.58 -13.02
CA VAL A 32 -1.23 -12.92 -14.24
C VAL A 32 -0.37 -11.68 -14.49
N ASN A 33 0.16 -11.54 -15.70
CA ASN A 33 0.89 -10.34 -16.07
C ASN A 33 -0.08 -9.19 -16.40
N GLY A 34 -0.34 -8.32 -15.43
CA GLY A 34 -1.20 -7.14 -15.60
C GLY A 34 -0.73 -6.15 -16.67
N ALA A 35 0.54 -6.21 -17.08
CA ALA A 35 1.07 -5.37 -18.16
C ALA A 35 0.86 -5.98 -19.56
N ASN A 36 0.29 -7.19 -19.66
CA ASN A 36 0.00 -7.80 -20.95
C ASN A 36 -0.98 -6.94 -21.75
N ARG A 37 -0.67 -6.72 -23.03
CA ARG A 37 -1.49 -5.94 -23.97
C ARG A 37 -1.76 -6.71 -25.27
N ASP A 38 -1.51 -8.01 -25.29
CA ASP A 38 -1.74 -8.86 -26.47
C ASP A 38 -3.22 -8.91 -26.85
N ASP A 39 -3.49 -9.16 -28.12
CA ASP A 39 -4.85 -9.32 -28.65
C ASP A 39 -5.43 -10.71 -28.34
N THR A 40 -5.48 -11.04 -27.06
CA THR A 40 -6.03 -12.29 -26.51
C THR A 40 -7.09 -11.96 -25.46
N PRO A 41 -7.98 -12.91 -25.09
CA PRO A 41 -8.96 -12.66 -24.02
C PRO A 41 -8.31 -12.14 -22.73
N LEU A 42 -7.21 -12.77 -22.28
CA LEU A 42 -6.49 -12.33 -21.10
C LEU A 42 -5.83 -10.96 -21.30
N GLY A 43 -5.22 -10.70 -22.47
CA GLY A 43 -4.58 -9.41 -22.75
C GLY A 43 -5.57 -8.25 -22.84
N ARG A 44 -6.74 -8.46 -23.46
CA ARG A 44 -7.84 -7.50 -23.48
C ARG A 44 -8.41 -7.26 -22.08
N LEU A 45 -8.55 -8.32 -21.28
CA LEU A 45 -8.99 -8.18 -19.89
C LEU A 45 -8.00 -7.34 -19.08
N MET A 46 -6.70 -7.60 -19.28
CA MET A 46 -5.65 -6.80 -18.64
C MET A 46 -5.64 -5.36 -19.15
N GLN A 47 -6.00 -5.08 -20.41
CA GLN A 47 -6.17 -3.70 -20.90
C GLN A 47 -7.32 -2.98 -20.19
N ASP A 48 -8.46 -3.64 -20.02
CA ASP A 48 -9.65 -3.05 -19.42
C ASP A 48 -9.43 -2.58 -17.98
N PHE A 49 -8.65 -3.32 -17.19
CA PHE A 49 -8.30 -2.90 -15.82
C PHE A 49 -7.51 -1.58 -15.75
N PHE A 50 -6.88 -1.14 -16.85
CA PHE A 50 -6.19 0.15 -16.96
C PHE A 50 -6.95 1.15 -17.83
N CYS A 51 -8.10 0.77 -18.37
CA CYS A 51 -8.90 1.64 -19.22
C CYS A 51 -9.73 2.59 -18.36
N GLU A 52 -9.56 3.89 -18.57
CA GLU A 52 -10.34 4.90 -17.84
C GLU A 52 -11.73 5.12 -18.45
N ARG A 53 -11.94 4.77 -19.72
CA ARG A 53 -13.19 5.08 -20.43
C ARG A 53 -14.00 3.80 -20.63
N PRO A 54 -15.17 3.65 -19.96
CA PRO A 54 -16.00 2.46 -20.11
C PRO A 54 -16.30 2.09 -21.56
N GLU A 55 -16.52 3.08 -22.42
CA GLU A 55 -16.81 2.91 -23.85
C GLU A 55 -15.62 2.39 -24.68
N GLN A 56 -14.41 2.38 -24.12
CA GLN A 56 -13.20 1.83 -24.74
C GLN A 56 -12.81 0.46 -24.16
N MET A 57 -13.55 -0.06 -23.19
CA MET A 57 -13.30 -1.39 -22.64
C MET A 57 -13.77 -2.50 -23.59
N ASN A 58 -13.07 -3.62 -23.59
CA ASN A 58 -13.35 -4.79 -24.41
C ASN A 58 -14.49 -5.65 -23.83
N TYR A 59 -14.56 -5.75 -22.50
CA TYR A 59 -15.52 -6.57 -21.76
C TYR A 59 -16.68 -5.73 -21.25
N ALA A 60 -17.89 -6.04 -21.75
CA ALA A 60 -19.10 -5.27 -21.45
C ALA A 60 -19.47 -5.29 -19.95
N GLU A 61 -19.16 -6.36 -19.24
CA GLU A 61 -19.41 -6.48 -17.81
C GLU A 61 -18.57 -5.48 -17.02
N LEU A 62 -17.28 -5.35 -17.36
CA LEU A 62 -16.38 -4.35 -16.75
C LEU A 62 -16.79 -2.94 -17.16
N ALA A 63 -17.10 -2.73 -18.45
CA ALA A 63 -17.57 -1.45 -18.95
C ALA A 63 -18.80 -0.96 -18.17
N LYS A 64 -19.84 -1.78 -18.05
CA LYS A 64 -21.06 -1.43 -17.30
C LYS A 64 -20.77 -1.11 -15.84
N ARG A 65 -19.89 -1.88 -15.20
CA ARG A 65 -19.57 -1.64 -13.78
C ARG A 65 -18.76 -0.37 -13.58
N ALA A 66 -17.82 -0.08 -14.48
CA ALA A 66 -17.05 1.15 -14.47
C ALA A 66 -17.94 2.37 -14.76
N ASP A 67 -18.88 2.25 -15.71
CA ASP A 67 -19.84 3.30 -16.05
C ASP A 67 -20.78 3.61 -14.87
N TYR A 68 -21.34 2.57 -14.23
CA TYR A 68 -22.15 2.72 -13.01
C TYR A 68 -21.47 3.60 -11.95
N PHE A 69 -20.20 3.31 -11.62
CA PHE A 69 -19.48 4.08 -10.60
C PHE A 69 -19.06 5.48 -11.05
N LYS A 70 -19.07 5.77 -12.35
CA LYS A 70 -18.63 7.05 -12.91
C LYS A 70 -19.77 8.00 -13.28
N ALA A 71 -20.91 7.46 -13.70
CA ALA A 71 -21.98 8.22 -14.31
C ALA A 71 -23.33 8.07 -13.58
N GLU A 72 -23.61 6.92 -12.98
CA GLU A 72 -24.88 6.73 -12.27
C GLU A 72 -24.83 7.37 -10.88
N ALA A 73 -25.89 8.11 -10.52
CA ALA A 73 -25.92 8.91 -9.29
C ALA A 73 -25.64 8.09 -8.03
N GLU A 74 -26.19 6.87 -7.93
CA GLU A 74 -25.94 5.97 -6.82
C GLU A 74 -24.47 5.52 -6.75
N GLY A 75 -23.88 5.18 -7.90
CA GLY A 75 -22.49 4.75 -7.99
C GLY A 75 -21.52 5.89 -7.66
N VAL A 76 -21.80 7.10 -8.17
CA VAL A 76 -21.04 8.30 -7.85
C VAL A 76 -21.12 8.62 -6.35
N ASN A 77 -22.31 8.56 -5.75
CA ASN A 77 -22.46 8.80 -4.31
C ASN A 77 -21.66 7.80 -3.48
N ALA A 78 -21.70 6.51 -3.84
CA ALA A 78 -20.90 5.48 -3.17
C ALA A 78 -19.39 5.74 -3.28
N MET A 79 -18.91 6.24 -4.42
CA MET A 79 -17.50 6.62 -4.59
C MET A 79 -17.13 7.88 -3.81
N CYS A 80 -18.02 8.89 -3.76
CA CYS A 80 -17.82 10.09 -2.95
C CYS A 80 -17.67 9.73 -1.46
N GLU A 81 -18.59 8.93 -0.90
CA GLU A 81 -18.52 8.50 0.49
C GLU A 81 -17.23 7.72 0.80
N LEU A 82 -16.75 6.89 -0.14
CA LEU A 82 -15.51 6.15 0.02
C LEU A 82 -14.29 7.09 0.01
N MET A 83 -14.28 8.09 -0.86
CA MET A 83 -13.21 9.08 -0.94
C MET A 83 -13.17 10.00 0.29
N GLU A 84 -14.33 10.37 0.83
CA GLU A 84 -14.42 11.13 2.08
C GLU A 84 -13.83 10.34 3.25
N LYS A 85 -14.25 9.08 3.44
CA LYS A 85 -13.70 8.20 4.48
C LYS A 85 -12.19 7.98 4.33
N PHE A 86 -11.73 7.83 3.10
CA PHE A 86 -10.30 7.72 2.82
C PHE A 86 -9.56 9.01 3.21
N GLY A 87 -10.12 10.17 2.86
CA GLY A 87 -9.59 11.49 3.23
C GLY A 87 -9.53 11.68 4.74
N GLU A 88 -10.59 11.34 5.47
CA GLU A 88 -10.63 11.40 6.94
C GLU A 88 -9.55 10.53 7.58
N LYS A 89 -9.42 9.28 7.13
CA LYS A 89 -8.38 8.36 7.60
C LYS A 89 -6.98 8.92 7.33
N LYS A 90 -6.74 9.45 6.13
CA LYS A 90 -5.45 10.06 5.79
C LYS A 90 -5.13 11.32 6.59
N MET A 91 -6.15 12.12 6.90
CA MET A 91 -5.99 13.29 7.77
C MET A 91 -5.67 12.87 9.21
N GLU A 92 -6.28 11.81 9.72
CA GLU A 92 -5.97 11.27 11.05
C GLU A 92 -4.55 10.68 11.11
N GLU A 93 -4.17 9.85 10.13
CA GLU A 93 -2.81 9.33 9.98
C GLU A 93 -1.79 10.47 9.94
N GLY A 94 -2.02 11.49 9.10
CA GLY A 94 -1.13 12.65 8.98
C GLY A 94 -1.02 13.47 10.27
N ARG A 95 -2.12 13.64 11.04
CA ARG A 95 -2.08 14.30 12.36
C ARG A 95 -1.30 13.47 13.38
N ALA A 96 -1.45 12.15 13.38
CA ALA A 96 -0.71 11.27 14.27
C ALA A 96 0.80 11.30 13.95
N GLU A 97 1.15 11.18 12.67
CA GLU A 97 2.53 11.29 12.19
C GLU A 97 3.13 12.66 12.54
N GLY A 98 2.41 13.76 12.28
CA GLY A 98 2.88 15.11 12.60
C GLY A 98 3.10 15.35 14.09
N ARG A 99 2.26 14.78 14.97
CA ARG A 99 2.47 14.82 16.42
C ARG A 99 3.75 14.09 16.82
N ILE A 100 3.96 12.89 16.30
CA ILE A 100 5.18 12.09 16.58
C ILE A 100 6.42 12.79 16.04
N GLU A 101 6.38 13.36 14.83
CA GLU A 101 7.50 14.10 14.25
C GLU A 101 7.85 15.34 15.09
N SER A 102 6.84 16.12 15.49
CA SER A 102 7.02 17.30 16.35
C SER A 102 7.61 16.93 17.71
N ALA A 103 7.10 15.87 18.34
CA ALA A 103 7.61 15.33 19.59
C ALA A 103 9.08 14.91 19.47
N ARG A 104 9.44 14.18 18.39
CA ARG A 104 10.83 13.81 18.09
C ARG A 104 11.73 15.02 17.92
N ARG A 105 11.31 16.02 17.13
CA ARG A 105 12.08 17.26 16.90
C ARG A 105 12.32 18.02 18.21
N THR A 106 11.30 18.09 19.06
CA THR A 106 11.39 18.70 20.39
C THR A 106 12.34 17.92 21.28
N ALA A 107 12.24 16.58 21.30
CA ALA A 107 13.15 15.72 22.08
C ALA A 107 14.61 15.87 21.64
N THR A 108 14.88 15.90 20.33
CA THR A 108 16.21 16.15 19.76
C THR A 108 16.76 17.50 20.22
N ALA A 109 15.95 18.57 20.19
CA ALA A 109 16.36 19.89 20.65
C ALA A 109 16.67 19.91 22.16
N LEU A 110 15.85 19.25 22.98
CA LEU A 110 16.07 19.15 24.43
C LEU A 110 17.31 18.32 24.77
N LEU A 111 17.56 17.24 24.04
CA LEU A 111 18.78 16.42 24.16
C LEU A 111 20.03 17.25 23.85
N ALA A 112 20.00 18.04 22.77
CA ALA A 112 21.10 18.92 22.39
C ALA A 112 21.39 20.02 23.42
N LEU A 113 20.38 20.49 24.17
CA LEU A 113 20.58 21.42 25.28
C LEU A 113 21.33 20.80 26.47
N GLY A 114 21.27 19.47 26.65
CA GLY A 114 22.00 18.74 27.69
C GLY A 114 21.60 19.04 29.13
N LYS A 115 20.45 19.70 29.37
CA LYS A 115 20.00 20.15 30.70
C LYS A 115 19.00 19.23 31.38
N LEU A 116 18.40 18.29 30.65
CA LEU A 116 17.34 17.42 31.11
C LEU A 116 17.76 15.95 31.02
N THR A 117 17.25 15.13 31.93
CA THR A 117 17.42 13.68 31.88
C THR A 117 16.55 13.06 30.78
N LEU A 118 16.91 11.85 30.30
CA LEU A 118 16.11 11.13 29.30
C LEU A 118 14.65 10.92 29.75
N SER A 119 14.44 10.68 31.05
CA SER A 119 13.09 10.52 31.61
C SER A 119 12.28 11.83 31.55
N GLN A 120 12.90 12.97 31.87
CA GLN A 120 12.22 14.28 31.80
C GLN A 120 11.89 14.67 30.36
N ILE A 121 12.75 14.31 29.40
CA ILE A 121 12.50 14.57 27.97
C ILE A 121 11.36 13.68 27.45
N ALA A 122 11.36 12.39 27.84
CA ALA A 122 10.28 11.45 27.50
C ALA A 122 8.93 11.95 28.02
N GLU A 123 8.87 12.40 29.28
CA GLU A 123 7.67 12.98 29.88
C GLU A 123 7.24 14.27 29.16
N ALA A 124 8.17 15.19 28.88
CA ALA A 124 7.85 16.47 28.23
C ALA A 124 7.43 16.36 26.75
N THR A 125 7.79 15.26 26.08
CA THR A 125 7.50 15.05 24.66
C THR A 125 6.49 13.93 24.41
N GLU A 126 6.01 13.29 25.49
CA GLU A 126 5.13 12.12 25.44
C GLU A 126 5.70 10.94 24.62
N LEU A 127 7.02 10.89 24.45
CA LEU A 127 7.72 9.79 23.81
C LEU A 127 8.07 8.70 24.83
N SER A 128 8.26 7.47 24.36
CA SER A 128 8.81 6.42 25.22
C SER A 128 10.27 6.71 25.57
N GLN A 129 10.72 6.29 26.75
CA GLN A 129 12.13 6.43 27.14
C GLN A 129 13.07 5.71 26.16
N GLU A 130 12.65 4.57 25.60
CA GLU A 130 13.39 3.84 24.58
C GLU A 130 13.60 4.69 23.32
N GLU A 131 12.57 5.42 22.90
CA GLU A 131 12.63 6.30 21.73
C GLU A 131 13.57 7.48 21.96
N VAL A 132 13.46 8.14 23.12
CA VAL A 132 14.37 9.24 23.50
C VAL A 132 15.81 8.75 23.58
N LYS A 133 16.04 7.54 24.14
CA LYS A 133 17.37 6.92 24.20
C LYS A 133 17.93 6.62 22.81
N ARG A 134 17.08 6.17 21.87
CA ARG A 134 17.45 5.95 20.46
C ARG A 134 17.88 7.26 19.78
N LEU A 135 17.09 8.33 19.96
CA LEU A 135 17.44 9.67 19.45
C LEU A 135 18.75 10.18 20.03
N ALA A 136 18.98 10.01 21.35
CA ALA A 136 20.23 10.41 22.00
C ALA A 136 21.45 9.67 21.42
N GLY A 137 21.31 8.38 21.13
CA GLY A 137 22.36 7.59 20.48
C GLY A 137 22.71 8.05 19.06
N THR A 138 21.79 8.75 18.38
CA THR A 138 22.03 9.30 17.03
C THR A 138 22.74 10.66 17.06
N LEU A 139 22.63 11.41 18.17
CA LEU A 139 23.32 12.70 18.39
C LEU A 139 24.76 12.55 18.91
N GLY A 140 25.09 11.41 19.52
CA GLY A 140 26.41 11.13 20.09
C GLY A 140 27.40 10.43 19.14
N ALA A 141 27.02 10.21 17.88
CA ALA A 141 27.85 9.70 16.79
C ALA A 141 28.29 10.84 15.87
#